data_AF-A0A6M4FL35-F1
#
_entry.id   AF-A0A6M4FL35-F1
#
_cell.length_a   1.000
_cell.length_b   1.000
_cell.length_c   1.000
_cell.angle_alpha   90.00
_cell.angle_beta   90.00
_cell.angle_gamma   90.00
#
_symmetry.space_group_name_H-M   'P 1'
#
loop_
_entity.id
_entity.type
_entity.pdbx_description
1 polymer ?
#
loop_
_entity_poly.entity_id
_entity_poly.type
_entity_poly.pdbx_seq_one_letter_code
_entity_poly.pdbx_strand_id
1 'polypeptide(L)'
;MRKQRTVLAGMLWSMAALSAPYATYCLVTYGPMAILWPIFFGLLLFSSAMLCTHINERLNERQDNPPLRAATLEETKGEDAPSQRGRHIGLCVLRIGKGSPLRGKINEKAILLTINGQHPTTAEQANHALVVGENRIEWMGRNGKVITSRFTAEGEDLLVQFEQVTLSSKILASLPSGRERTSAHTAPPPTVM
;
A
#
# COMPACT_ATOMS: atom_id res chain seq x y z
N MET A 1 -31.98 -21.26 -4.53
CA MET A 1 -32.59 -19.98 -4.98
C MET A 1 -34.08 -19.81 -4.62
N ARG A 2 -34.98 -20.80 -4.82
CA ARG A 2 -36.42 -20.64 -4.47
C ARG A 2 -36.67 -20.41 -2.97
N LYS A 3 -36.04 -21.17 -2.08
CA LYS A 3 -36.17 -21.00 -0.61
C LYS A 3 -35.76 -19.61 -0.10
N GLN A 4 -34.68 -19.03 -0.64
CA GLN A 4 -34.25 -17.67 -0.30
C GLN A 4 -35.26 -16.61 -0.74
N ARG A 5 -35.88 -16.78 -1.92
CA ARG A 5 -36.95 -15.88 -2.39
C ARG A 5 -38.19 -15.95 -1.50
N THR A 6 -38.56 -17.13 -1.01
CA THR A 6 -39.70 -17.29 -0.10
C THR A 6 -39.45 -16.67 1.27
N VAL A 7 -38.23 -16.82 1.82
CA VAL A 7 -37.85 -16.18 3.09
C VAL A 7 -37.83 -14.66 2.95
N LEU A 8 -37.28 -14.14 1.86
CA LEU A 8 -37.25 -12.69 1.61
C LEU A 8 -38.64 -12.12 1.39
N ALA A 9 -39.52 -12.83 0.67
CA ALA A 9 -40.92 -12.47 0.53
C ALA A 9 -41.65 -12.48 1.88
N GLY A 10 -41.46 -13.51 2.70
CA GLY A 10 -42.03 -13.59 4.04
C GLY A 10 -41.59 -12.42 4.92
N MET A 11 -40.29 -12.12 4.95
CA MET A 11 -39.76 -10.96 5.68
C MET A 11 -40.36 -9.65 5.18
N LEU A 12 -40.48 -9.46 3.86
CA LEU A 12 -41.07 -8.25 3.28
C LEU A 12 -42.53 -8.07 3.70
N TRP A 13 -43.32 -9.14 3.64
CA TRP A 13 -44.73 -9.12 4.01
C TRP A 13 -44.92 -8.88 5.51
N SER A 14 -44.09 -9.49 6.37
CA SER A 14 -44.12 -9.22 7.81
C SER A 14 -43.76 -7.77 8.13
N MET A 15 -42.72 -7.23 7.48
CA MET A 15 -42.32 -5.82 7.64
C MET A 15 -43.41 -4.86 7.17
N ALA A 16 -44.07 -5.16 6.04
CA ALA A 16 -45.19 -4.36 5.53
C ALA A 16 -46.42 -4.42 6.46
N ALA A 17 -46.73 -5.60 7.00
CA ALA A 17 -47.85 -5.78 7.92
C ALA A 17 -47.65 -5.05 9.27
N LEU A 18 -46.41 -4.95 9.73
CA LEU A 18 -46.04 -4.21 10.95
C LEU A 18 -45.90 -2.70 10.71
N SER A 19 -45.43 -2.29 9.53
CA SER A 19 -45.18 -0.87 9.23
C SER A 19 -46.46 -0.09 8.95
N ALA A 20 -47.47 -0.71 8.33
CA ALA A 20 -48.75 -0.08 8.04
C ALA A 20 -49.47 0.46 9.30
N PRO A 21 -49.74 -0.35 10.35
CA PRO A 21 -50.42 0.13 11.56
C PRO A 21 -49.57 1.15 12.34
N TYR A 22 -48.24 1.00 12.33
CA TYR A 22 -47.34 1.96 12.97
C TYR A 22 -47.35 3.31 12.26
N ALA A 23 -47.29 3.32 10.92
CA ALA A 23 -47.38 4.53 10.12
C ALA A 23 -48.73 5.24 10.31
N THR A 24 -49.83 4.48 10.37
CA THR A 24 -51.16 5.03 10.66
C THR A 24 -51.23 5.61 12.07
N TYR A 25 -50.69 4.93 13.09
CA TYR A 25 -50.64 5.43 14.47
C TYR A 25 -49.83 6.74 14.57
N CYS A 26 -48.67 6.82 13.92
CA CYS A 26 -47.86 8.02 13.89
C CYS A 26 -48.58 9.19 13.18
N LEU A 27 -49.31 8.91 12.10
CA LEU A 27 -50.05 9.93 11.36
C LEU A 27 -51.23 10.49 12.16
N VAL A 28 -51.95 9.63 12.90
CA VAL A 28 -53.05 10.06 13.77
C VAL A 28 -52.55 10.85 14.98
N THR A 29 -51.43 10.45 15.58
CA THR A 29 -50.93 11.05 16.84
C THR A 29 -50.16 12.35 16.59
N TYR A 30 -49.34 12.40 15.54
CA TYR A 30 -48.44 13.54 15.26
C TYR A 30 -48.86 14.35 14.03
N GLY A 31 -49.94 13.94 13.34
CA GLY A 31 -50.44 14.63 12.16
C GLY A 31 -49.48 14.55 10.96
N PRO A 32 -49.62 15.47 9.98
CA PRO A 32 -48.80 15.46 8.77
C PRO A 32 -47.30 15.71 9.02
N MET A 33 -46.93 16.20 10.21
CA MET A 33 -45.52 16.40 10.59
C MET A 33 -44.72 15.09 10.66
N ALA A 34 -45.38 13.94 10.88
CA ALA A 34 -44.74 12.63 10.88
C ALA A 34 -44.12 12.26 9.51
N ILE A 35 -44.62 12.85 8.42
CA ILE A 35 -44.14 12.59 7.05
C ILE A 35 -42.77 13.26 6.79
N LEU A 36 -42.45 14.33 7.51
CA LEU A 36 -41.18 15.04 7.36
C LEU A 36 -39.99 14.24 7.94
N TRP A 37 -40.24 13.39 8.93
CA TRP A 37 -39.22 12.59 9.60
C TRP A 37 -38.47 11.62 8.66
N PRO A 38 -39.15 10.73 7.90
CA PRO A 38 -38.45 9.84 6.97
C PRO A 38 -37.73 10.60 5.84
N ILE A 39 -38.25 11.75 5.40
CA ILE A 39 -37.61 12.60 4.40
C ILE A 39 -36.29 13.16 4.97
N PHE A 40 -36.32 13.69 6.19
CA PHE A 40 -35.14 14.19 6.88
C PHE A 40 -34.09 13.09 7.09
N PHE A 41 -34.50 11.90 7.54
CA PHE A 41 -33.61 10.75 7.70
C PHE A 41 -33.01 10.29 6.35
N GLY A 42 -33.80 10.30 5.28
CA GLY A 42 -33.32 9.97 3.94
C GLY A 42 -32.23 10.93 3.47
N LEU A 43 -32.43 12.24 3.65
CA LEU A 43 -31.42 13.26 3.33
C LEU A 43 -30.15 13.07 4.18
N LEU A 44 -30.30 12.80 5.48
CA LEU A 44 -29.17 12.62 6.38
C LEU A 44 -28.33 11.38 6.02
N LEU A 45 -28.99 10.27 5.67
CA LEU A 45 -28.32 9.05 5.19
C LEU A 45 -27.63 9.28 3.85
N PHE A 46 -28.25 10.02 2.92
CA PHE A 46 -27.65 10.37 1.65
C PHE A 46 -26.41 11.26 1.82
N SER A 47 -26.49 12.29 2.68
CA SER A 47 -25.35 13.12 3.04
C SER A 47 -24.23 12.31 3.69
N SER A 48 -24.56 11.38 4.59
CA SER A 48 -23.56 10.48 5.19
C SER A 48 -22.90 9.60 4.14
N ALA A 49 -23.66 9.05 3.19
CA ALA A 49 -23.11 8.23 2.12
C ALA A 49 -22.19 9.06 1.21
N MET A 50 -22.58 10.28 0.83
CA MET A 50 -21.72 11.21 0.09
C MET A 50 -20.45 11.55 0.85
N LEU A 51 -20.55 11.77 2.17
CA LEU A 51 -19.38 12.04 3.01
C LEU A 51 -18.44 10.82 3.06
N CYS A 52 -18.98 9.61 3.21
CA CYS A 52 -18.21 8.37 3.16
C CYS A 52 -17.52 8.20 1.81
N THR A 53 -18.21 8.46 0.70
CA THR A 53 -17.63 8.40 -0.64
C THR A 53 -16.51 9.43 -0.79
N HIS A 54 -16.74 10.68 -0.40
CA HIS A 54 -15.73 11.74 -0.49
C HIS A 54 -14.52 11.46 0.42
N ILE A 55 -14.71 10.92 1.63
CA ILE A 55 -13.61 10.50 2.51
C ILE A 55 -12.83 9.35 1.89
N ASN A 56 -13.52 8.35 1.34
CA ASN A 56 -12.87 7.22 0.68
C ASN A 56 -12.10 7.66 -0.56
N GLU A 57 -12.64 8.58 -1.35
CA GLU A 57 -11.98 9.17 -2.50
C GLU A 57 -10.75 9.96 -2.08
N ARG A 58 -10.84 10.81 -1.05
CA ARG A 58 -9.68 11.53 -0.48
C ARG A 58 -8.60 10.61 0.08
N LEU A 59 -9.01 9.51 0.71
CA LEU A 59 -8.08 8.48 1.17
C LEU A 59 -7.44 7.76 -0.01
N ASN A 60 -8.20 7.45 -1.06
CA ASN A 60 -7.70 6.81 -2.26
C ASN A 60 -6.74 7.74 -3.03
N GLU A 61 -7.08 9.01 -3.20
CA GLU A 61 -6.21 10.04 -3.80
C GLU A 61 -4.88 10.18 -3.04
N ARG A 62 -4.92 10.24 -1.70
CA ARG A 62 -3.68 10.28 -0.87
C ARG A 62 -2.91 8.98 -0.89
N GLN A 63 -3.60 7.86 -1.11
CA GLN A 63 -3.02 6.54 -1.17
C GLN A 63 -2.34 6.27 -2.52
N ASP A 64 -2.87 6.83 -3.61
CA ASP A 64 -2.34 6.72 -4.98
C ASP A 64 -1.32 7.82 -5.31
N ASN A 65 -1.38 8.98 -4.62
CA ASN A 65 -0.38 10.05 -4.64
C ASN A 65 0.45 10.14 -3.34
N PRO A 66 1.19 9.09 -2.91
CA PRO A 66 2.27 9.33 -1.98
C PRO A 66 3.30 10.25 -2.68
N PRO A 67 3.96 11.17 -1.97
CA PRO A 67 5.02 12.03 -2.53
C PRO A 67 6.17 11.23 -3.17
N LEU A 68 6.26 9.93 -2.87
CA LEU A 68 7.12 8.96 -3.53
C LEU A 68 6.71 8.67 -4.99
N ARG A 69 5.41 8.49 -5.30
CA ARG A 69 4.95 8.23 -6.68
C ARG A 69 4.98 9.48 -7.54
N ALA A 70 4.69 10.65 -7.00
CA ALA A 70 4.86 11.92 -7.72
C ALA A 70 6.33 12.16 -8.11
N ALA A 71 7.29 11.75 -7.26
CA ALA A 71 8.71 11.75 -7.62
C ALA A 71 9.08 10.64 -8.65
N THR A 72 8.28 9.59 -8.79
CA THR A 72 8.50 8.45 -9.70
C THR A 72 7.83 8.63 -11.08
N LEU A 73 6.82 9.50 -11.21
CA LEU A 73 5.97 9.61 -12.42
C LEU A 73 6.15 10.89 -13.24
N GLU A 74 7.07 11.78 -12.87
CA GLU A 74 7.31 13.07 -13.55
C GLU A 74 8.17 12.97 -14.84
N GLU A 75 8.35 11.80 -15.46
CA GLU A 75 9.12 11.72 -16.71
C GLU A 75 8.64 10.61 -17.64
N THR A 76 7.40 10.72 -18.15
CA THR A 76 7.01 10.01 -19.37
C THR A 76 5.98 10.81 -20.18
N LYS A 77 6.32 12.06 -20.52
CA LYS A 77 5.62 12.77 -21.61
C LYS A 77 6.55 13.80 -22.25
N GLY A 78 7.25 13.38 -23.30
CA GLY A 78 7.97 14.28 -24.21
C GLY A 78 9.40 13.84 -24.52
N GLU A 79 9.61 13.43 -25.77
CA GLU A 79 10.81 13.58 -26.60
C GLU A 79 12.21 13.11 -26.13
N ASP A 80 12.71 12.14 -26.91
CA ASP A 80 14.08 11.98 -27.41
C ASP A 80 15.26 11.66 -26.46
N ALA A 81 15.87 10.50 -26.78
CA ALA A 81 17.13 9.85 -26.37
C ALA A 81 18.33 10.72 -25.91
N PRO A 82 19.48 10.15 -25.44
CA PRO A 82 19.77 8.91 -24.70
C PRO A 82 20.73 9.15 -23.49
N SER A 83 20.54 8.47 -22.34
CA SER A 83 21.65 8.13 -21.39
C SER A 83 21.13 7.30 -20.21
N GLN A 84 21.36 5.99 -20.25
CA GLN A 84 21.17 5.06 -19.14
C GLN A 84 22.29 5.21 -18.08
N ARG A 85 22.40 6.37 -17.43
CA ARG A 85 23.21 6.54 -16.21
C ARG A 85 22.36 7.22 -15.15
N GLY A 86 21.85 6.45 -14.20
CA GLY A 86 21.26 6.99 -12.97
C GLY A 86 19.80 6.64 -12.69
N ARG A 87 19.15 5.76 -13.47
CA ARG A 87 17.85 5.19 -13.08
C ARG A 87 18.09 4.10 -12.03
N HIS A 88 18.00 4.47 -10.77
CA HIS A 88 18.02 3.50 -9.68
C HIS A 88 16.64 2.86 -9.59
N ILE A 89 16.61 1.53 -9.61
CA ILE A 89 15.38 0.76 -9.53
C ILE A 89 15.22 0.29 -8.09
N GLY A 90 14.07 0.56 -7.49
CA GLY A 90 13.69 0.07 -6.16
C GLY A 90 12.52 -0.92 -6.24
N LEU A 91 12.31 -1.69 -5.18
CA LEU A 91 11.20 -2.65 -5.10
C LEU A 91 10.14 -2.15 -4.10
N CYS A 92 8.98 -1.77 -4.59
CA CYS A 92 7.84 -1.40 -3.75
C CYS A 92 7.14 -2.65 -3.24
N VAL A 93 6.96 -2.76 -1.93
CA VAL A 93 6.26 -3.86 -1.28
C VAL A 93 4.76 -3.64 -1.43
N LEU A 94 4.07 -4.41 -2.27
CA LEU A 94 2.62 -4.28 -2.43
C LEU A 94 1.87 -4.99 -1.32
N ARG A 95 2.26 -6.24 -1.05
CA ARG A 95 1.54 -7.11 -0.12
C ARG A 95 2.46 -8.11 0.53
N ILE A 96 2.24 -8.36 1.82
CA ILE A 96 3.03 -9.31 2.60
C ILE A 96 2.19 -10.57 2.88
N GLY A 97 2.73 -11.74 2.52
CA GLY A 97 2.08 -13.04 2.74
C GLY A 97 1.89 -13.37 4.22
N LYS A 98 0.91 -14.23 4.54
CA LYS A 98 0.54 -14.55 5.93
C LYS A 98 1.64 -15.24 6.75
N GLY A 99 2.66 -15.83 6.09
CA GLY A 99 3.84 -16.44 6.72
C GLY A 99 5.16 -15.76 6.37
N SER A 100 5.13 -14.54 5.83
CA SER A 100 6.36 -13.83 5.47
C SER A 100 7.14 -13.41 6.73
N PRO A 101 8.47 -13.59 6.76
CA PRO A 101 9.31 -13.14 7.88
C PRO A 101 9.36 -11.60 7.99
N LEU A 102 8.92 -10.89 6.95
CA LEU A 102 8.84 -9.43 6.91
C LEU A 102 7.59 -8.86 7.58
N ARG A 103 6.62 -9.71 7.94
CA ARG A 103 5.35 -9.28 8.50
C ARG A 103 5.56 -8.64 9.87
N GLY A 104 5.15 -7.37 9.99
CA GLY A 104 5.34 -6.57 11.21
C GLY A 104 6.74 -5.96 11.36
N LYS A 105 7.66 -6.18 10.41
CA LYS A 105 9.00 -5.57 10.37
C LYS A 105 9.13 -4.48 9.32
N ILE A 106 8.32 -4.57 8.27
CA ILE A 106 8.17 -3.56 7.23
C ILE A 106 6.70 -3.26 7.01
N ASN A 107 6.43 -2.07 6.48
CA ASN A 107 5.08 -1.67 6.10
C ASN A 107 4.79 -2.00 4.64
N GLU A 108 3.53 -2.34 4.36
CA GLU A 108 3.03 -2.38 2.98
C GLU A 108 3.12 -0.97 2.36
N LYS A 109 3.55 -0.93 1.09
CA LYS A 109 3.93 0.24 0.30
C LYS A 109 5.24 0.90 0.69
N ALA A 110 6.08 0.22 1.47
CA ALA A 110 7.47 0.62 1.65
C ALA A 110 8.28 0.32 0.38
N ILE A 111 9.26 1.17 0.08
CA ILE A 111 10.26 0.87 -0.94
C ILE A 111 11.43 0.18 -0.28
N LEU A 112 11.71 -1.04 -0.70
CA LEU A 112 12.89 -1.78 -0.31
C LEU A 112 14.09 -1.30 -1.14
N LEU A 113 15.17 -0.94 -0.44
CA LEU A 113 16.38 -0.37 -1.03
C LEU A 113 17.51 -1.39 -1.03
N THR A 114 17.79 -1.99 0.13
CA THR A 114 18.85 -2.99 0.27
C THR A 114 18.43 -4.17 1.13
N ILE A 115 18.97 -5.35 0.80
CA ILE A 115 18.92 -6.58 1.59
C ILE A 115 20.34 -7.07 1.78
N ASN A 116 20.81 -7.16 3.02
CA ASN A 116 22.17 -7.53 3.38
C ASN A 116 23.25 -6.74 2.61
N GLY A 117 22.96 -5.46 2.30
CA GLY A 117 23.84 -4.57 1.52
C GLY A 117 23.75 -4.74 0.00
N GLN A 118 23.01 -5.74 -0.51
CA GLN A 118 22.72 -5.90 -1.94
C GLN A 118 21.52 -5.03 -2.33
N HIS A 119 21.53 -4.49 -3.55
CA HIS A 119 20.46 -3.65 -4.10
C HIS A 119 19.64 -4.46 -5.11
N PRO A 120 18.60 -5.18 -4.67
CA PRO A 120 17.81 -5.99 -5.58
C PRO A 120 16.96 -5.11 -6.50
N THR A 121 17.08 -5.35 -7.80
CA THR A 121 16.28 -4.65 -8.83
C THR A 121 15.04 -5.44 -9.26
N THR A 122 14.99 -6.73 -8.92
CA THR A 122 13.91 -7.67 -9.22
C THR A 122 13.52 -8.48 -7.99
N ALA A 123 12.29 -9.03 -7.99
CA ALA A 123 11.80 -9.88 -6.90
C ALA A 123 12.67 -11.14 -6.69
N GLU A 124 13.14 -11.73 -7.79
CA GLU A 124 14.05 -12.89 -7.73
C GLU A 124 15.38 -12.54 -7.06
N GLN A 125 15.97 -11.39 -7.40
CA GLN A 125 17.19 -10.90 -6.74
C GLN A 125 16.95 -10.63 -5.24
N ALA A 126 15.77 -10.16 -4.86
CA ALA A 126 15.44 -9.95 -3.46
C ALA A 126 15.37 -11.27 -2.67
N ASN A 127 14.79 -12.32 -3.27
CA ASN A 127 14.78 -13.65 -2.69
C ASN A 127 16.20 -14.25 -2.61
N HIS A 128 17.00 -14.13 -3.67
CA HIS A 128 18.39 -14.59 -3.67
C HIS A 128 19.31 -13.82 -2.71
N ALA A 129 18.98 -12.58 -2.37
CA ALA A 129 19.76 -11.79 -1.40
C ALA A 129 19.52 -12.23 0.06
N LEU A 130 18.53 -13.11 0.30
CA LEU A 130 18.28 -13.69 1.62
C LEU A 130 19.32 -14.74 1.97
N VAL A 131 19.69 -14.75 3.24
CA VAL A 131 20.49 -15.80 3.86
C VAL A 131 19.65 -16.46 4.95
N VAL A 132 19.77 -17.77 5.11
CA VAL A 132 19.13 -18.48 6.24
C VAL A 132 19.74 -17.95 7.55
N GLY A 133 18.92 -17.42 8.45
CA GLY A 133 19.36 -16.76 9.68
C GLY A 133 18.99 -15.27 9.73
N GLU A 134 19.84 -14.44 10.36
CA GLU A 134 19.58 -13.01 10.56
C GLU A 134 19.87 -12.22 9.27
N ASN A 135 18.85 -11.52 8.77
CA ASN A 135 18.95 -10.66 7.60
C ASN A 135 18.73 -9.19 8.02
N ARG A 136 19.48 -8.30 7.38
CA ARG A 136 19.33 -6.86 7.54
C ARG A 136 18.71 -6.28 6.27
N ILE A 137 17.67 -5.47 6.43
CA ILE A 137 17.04 -4.76 5.32
C ILE A 137 16.96 -3.28 5.57
N GLU A 138 17.12 -2.52 4.50
CA GLU A 138 16.91 -1.07 4.50
C GLU A 138 15.75 -0.75 3.57
N TRP A 139 14.77 -0.05 4.13
CA TRP A 139 13.54 0.28 3.44
C TRP A 139 13.15 1.71 3.76
N MET A 140 12.47 2.34 2.82
CA MET A 140 11.97 3.69 2.94
C MET A 140 10.47 3.64 3.25
N GLY A 141 10.09 4.23 4.37
CA GLY A 141 8.70 4.40 4.75
C GLY A 141 8.02 5.52 3.96
N ARG A 142 6.69 5.67 4.15
CA ARG A 142 5.88 6.71 3.48
C ARG A 142 6.34 8.14 3.80
N ASN A 143 7.07 8.33 4.89
CA ASN A 143 7.66 9.60 5.33
C ASN A 143 9.00 9.92 4.64
N GLY A 144 9.48 9.07 3.71
CA GLY A 144 10.77 9.23 3.04
C GLY A 144 11.99 8.94 3.91
N LYS A 145 11.80 8.46 5.16
CA LYS A 145 12.91 8.08 6.03
C LYS A 145 13.36 6.66 5.72
N VAL A 146 14.67 6.49 5.56
CA VAL A 146 15.30 5.16 5.48
C VAL A 146 15.34 4.57 6.88
N ILE A 147 14.77 3.38 7.01
CA ILE A 147 14.71 2.62 8.26
C ILE A 147 15.41 1.28 7.99
N THR A 148 16.24 0.87 8.94
CA THR A 148 16.88 -0.44 8.93
C THR A 148 16.12 -1.37 9.86
N SER A 149 15.62 -2.49 9.33
CA SER A 149 14.98 -3.55 10.10
C SER A 149 15.84 -4.81 10.03
N ARG A 150 15.76 -5.64 11.08
CA ARG A 150 16.34 -6.98 11.09
C ARG A 150 15.25 -8.02 11.27
N PHE A 151 15.38 -9.14 10.56
CA PHE A 151 14.47 -10.27 10.68
C PHE A 151 15.23 -11.58 10.50
N THR A 152 14.68 -12.65 11.04
CA THR A 152 15.21 -13.99 10.87
C THR A 152 14.41 -14.69 9.78
N ALA A 153 15.10 -15.26 8.79
CA ALA A 153 14.51 -16.07 7.74
C ALA A 153 14.89 -17.54 7.95
N GLU A 154 13.89 -18.42 7.92
CA GLU A 154 14.08 -19.87 7.99
C GLU A 154 14.16 -20.51 6.59
N GLY A 155 13.81 -19.77 5.53
CA GLY A 155 13.82 -20.23 4.15
C GLY A 155 14.18 -19.12 3.15
N GLU A 156 14.24 -19.49 1.87
CA GLU A 156 14.73 -18.63 0.77
C GLU A 156 13.65 -17.74 0.13
N ASP A 157 12.38 -17.85 0.58
CA ASP A 157 11.28 -17.07 0.02
C ASP A 157 10.74 -16.02 1.01
N LEU A 158 10.70 -14.76 0.55
CA LEU A 158 10.12 -13.67 1.31
C LEU A 158 8.58 -13.76 1.38
N LEU A 159 7.93 -14.46 0.46
CA LEU A 159 6.46 -14.49 0.34
C LEU A 159 5.87 -13.07 0.26
N VAL A 160 6.54 -12.18 -0.48
CA VAL A 160 6.16 -10.78 -0.65
C VAL A 160 5.92 -10.50 -2.13
N GLN A 161 4.85 -9.75 -2.41
CA GLN A 161 4.56 -9.27 -3.75
C GLN A 161 5.22 -7.90 -3.95
N PHE A 162 6.11 -7.81 -4.94
CA PHE A 162 6.87 -6.59 -5.25
C PHE A 162 6.37 -5.94 -6.56
N GLU A 163 6.41 -4.62 -6.62
CA GLU A 163 6.29 -3.81 -7.82
C GLU A 163 7.63 -3.10 -8.07
N GLN A 164 8.17 -3.23 -9.28
CA GLN A 164 9.40 -2.54 -9.66
C GLN A 164 9.11 -1.05 -9.88
N VAL A 165 9.81 -0.16 -9.17
CA VAL A 165 9.62 1.28 -9.25
C VAL A 165 10.93 1.99 -9.58
N THR A 166 10.87 2.97 -10.48
CA THR A 166 12.03 3.82 -10.77
C THR A 166 12.15 4.89 -9.67
N LEU A 167 13.29 4.93 -8.99
CA LEU A 167 13.60 5.94 -8.00
C LEU A 167 14.24 7.14 -8.68
N SER A 168 13.69 8.33 -8.44
CA SER A 168 14.31 9.58 -8.87
C SER A 168 15.56 9.89 -8.04
N SER A 169 16.56 10.51 -8.67
CA SER A 169 17.88 10.83 -8.09
C SER A 169 17.81 11.65 -6.80
N LYS A 170 16.72 12.39 -6.57
CA LYS A 170 16.47 13.14 -5.32
C LYS A 170 16.28 12.25 -4.08
N ILE A 171 15.74 11.05 -4.25
CA ILE A 171 15.54 10.07 -3.16
C ILE A 171 16.87 9.39 -2.80
N LEU A 172 17.77 9.24 -3.77
CA LEU A 172 19.13 8.76 -3.53
C LEU A 172 20.06 9.81 -2.94
N ALA A 173 19.82 11.09 -3.19
CA ALA A 173 20.58 12.17 -2.55
C ALA A 173 20.28 12.31 -1.04
N SER A 174 19.14 11.80 -0.56
CA SER A 174 18.78 11.77 0.87
C SER A 174 19.17 10.47 1.58
N LEU A 175 19.64 9.46 0.84
CA LEU A 175 20.29 8.29 1.42
C LEU A 175 21.67 8.72 1.95
N PRO A 176 22.02 8.40 3.21
CA PRO A 176 23.37 8.65 3.69
C PRO A 176 24.33 7.87 2.78
N SER A 177 25.18 8.60 2.07
CA SER A 177 26.23 8.05 1.21
C SER A 177 27.14 7.15 2.06
N GLY A 178 26.80 5.86 2.12
CA GLY A 178 27.63 4.81 2.71
C GLY A 178 28.80 4.48 1.78
N ARG A 179 29.55 5.51 1.36
CA ARG A 179 30.76 5.37 0.54
C ARG A 179 31.94 6.03 1.24
N GLU A 180 32.20 5.60 2.47
CA GLU A 180 33.52 5.71 3.08
C GLU A 180 33.85 4.43 3.85
N ARG A 181 34.68 3.59 3.21
CA ARG A 181 35.81 2.80 3.75
C ARG A 181 35.97 1.49 3.00
N THR A 182 36.70 1.57 1.88
CA THR A 182 37.82 0.66 1.62
C THR A 182 38.79 1.44 0.75
N SER A 183 39.72 2.12 1.41
CA SER A 183 40.89 2.70 0.78
C SER A 183 41.79 1.57 0.29
N ALA A 184 42.15 1.65 -0.98
CA ALA A 184 43.43 1.26 -1.57
C ALA A 184 44.24 0.14 -0.91
N HIS A 185 44.38 -0.99 -1.62
CA HIS A 185 45.73 -1.52 -1.85
C HIS A 185 45.82 -2.17 -3.24
N THR A 186 46.35 -1.40 -4.17
CA THR A 186 46.80 -1.80 -5.50
C THR A 186 47.98 -2.78 -5.37
N ALA A 187 47.85 -3.99 -5.91
CA ALA A 187 48.98 -4.85 -6.22
C ALA A 187 49.68 -4.36 -7.50
N PRO A 188 51.01 -4.58 -7.64
CA PRO A 188 51.48 -5.39 -8.78
C PRO A 188 52.57 -6.43 -8.41
N PRO A 189 52.93 -7.35 -9.35
CA PRO A 189 53.39 -8.72 -9.04
C PRO A 189 54.89 -8.98 -9.40
N PRO A 190 55.31 -10.24 -9.68
CA PRO A 190 56.41 -10.94 -9.00
C PRO A 190 57.82 -10.62 -9.55
N THR A 191 58.85 -10.80 -8.72
CA THR A 191 60.24 -10.85 -9.19
C THR A 191 60.73 -12.30 -9.20
N VAL A 192 61.16 -12.72 -10.39
CA VAL A 192 61.84 -13.97 -10.71
C VAL A 192 63.23 -13.99 -10.05
N MET A 193 63.58 -15.11 -9.42
CA MET A 193 64.95 -15.65 -9.38
C MET A 193 64.89 -17.14 -9.61
#